data_AF-A0A3R6WPK2-F1
#
_entry.id   AF-A0A3R6WPK2-F1
#
_cell.length_a   1.000
_cell.length_b   1.000
_cell.length_c   1.000
_cell.angle_alpha   90.00
_cell.angle_beta   90.00
_cell.angle_gamma   90.00
#
_symmetry.space_group_name_H-M   'P 1'
#
loop_
_entity.id
_entity.type
_entity.pdbx_description
1 polymer ?
#
loop_
_entity_poly.entity_id
_entity_poly.type
_entity_poly.pdbx_seq_one_letter_code
_entity_poly.pdbx_strand_id
1 'polypeptide(L)'
;MEYMTQSVSGLSAHDFYTNLCMKAVNQSIGRSIRHRNDFASIVLLDRRYNTIAIRSRLPRWINDRTVSYPTFGPTIPHLVQFFKHHRANETNAGGRTS
;
A
#
# COMPACT_ATOMS: atom_id res chain seq x y z
N MET A 1 -2.96 -25.38 -21.96
CA MET A 1 -3.29 -24.16 -21.20
C MET A 1 -4.79 -24.04 -20.94
N GLU A 2 -5.49 -25.16 -20.73
CA GLU A 2 -6.95 -25.21 -20.61
C GLU A 2 -7.42 -25.42 -19.15
N TYR A 3 -6.48 -25.46 -18.19
CA TYR A 3 -6.79 -25.77 -16.80
C TYR A 3 -7.19 -24.55 -15.94
N MET A 4 -7.16 -23.33 -16.50
CA MET A 4 -7.56 -22.09 -15.81
C MET A 4 -8.88 -21.50 -16.33
N THR A 5 -9.58 -22.20 -17.24
CA THR A 5 -10.93 -21.82 -17.69
C THR A 5 -12.03 -22.44 -16.82
N GLN A 6 -11.69 -23.37 -15.92
CA GLN A 6 -12.64 -23.91 -14.97
C GLN A 6 -12.87 -22.88 -13.85
N SER A 7 -14.02 -22.22 -13.93
CA SER A 7 -14.44 -21.16 -13.02
C SER A 7 -14.29 -21.60 -11.56
N VAL A 8 -13.35 -21.00 -10.84
CA VAL A 8 -13.39 -20.93 -9.39
C VAL A 8 -14.58 -20.02 -9.07
N SER A 9 -15.77 -20.61 -8.94
CA SER A 9 -17.05 -19.99 -8.55
C SER A 9 -17.27 -18.55 -9.09
N GLY A 10 -17.74 -18.40 -10.33
CA GLY A 10 -18.27 -17.13 -10.86
C GLY A 10 -17.27 -15.98 -11.10
N LEU A 11 -15.98 -16.17 -10.83
CA LEU A 11 -14.95 -15.16 -11.10
C LEU A 11 -14.40 -15.29 -12.53
N SER A 12 -14.27 -14.16 -13.23
CA SER A 12 -13.56 -14.12 -14.51
C SER A 12 -12.07 -14.45 -14.31
N ALA A 13 -11.41 -14.99 -15.33
CA ALA A 13 -9.96 -15.23 -15.29
C ALA A 13 -9.19 -13.92 -14.96
N HIS A 14 -9.63 -12.80 -15.51
CA HIS A 14 -9.09 -11.47 -15.21
C HIS A 14 -9.19 -11.15 -13.71
N ASP A 15 -10.36 -11.30 -13.11
CA ASP A 15 -10.58 -11.03 -11.68
C ASP A 15 -9.75 -11.93 -10.78
N PHE A 16 -9.57 -13.19 -11.17
CA PHE A 16 -8.71 -14.12 -10.45
C PHE A 16 -7.26 -13.63 -10.43
N TYR A 17 -6.69 -13.25 -11.57
CA TYR A 17 -5.33 -12.70 -11.64
C TYR A 17 -5.19 -11.39 -10.88
N THR A 18 -6.18 -10.50 -10.98
CA THR A 18 -6.21 -9.25 -10.22
C THR A 18 -6.23 -9.52 -8.71
N ASN A 19 -7.05 -10.47 -8.26
CA ASN A 19 -7.09 -10.87 -6.85
C ASN A 19 -5.76 -11.46 -6.38
N LEU A 20 -5.11 -12.28 -7.20
CA LEU A 20 -3.81 -12.85 -6.87
C LEU A 20 -2.73 -11.76 -6.75
N CYS A 21 -2.70 -10.81 -7.69
CA CYS A 21 -1.80 -9.67 -7.65
C CYS A 21 -2.04 -8.82 -6.39
N MET A 22 -3.30 -8.45 -6.10
CA MET A 22 -3.62 -7.63 -4.94
C MET A 22 -3.39 -8.36 -3.62
N LYS A 23 -3.53 -9.69 -3.57
CA LYS A 23 -3.09 -10.49 -2.42
C LYS A 23 -1.59 -10.30 -2.17
N ALA A 24 -0.75 -10.40 -3.20
CA ALA A 24 0.69 -10.21 -3.04
C ALA A 24 1.03 -8.78 -2.57
N VAL A 25 0.40 -7.75 -3.17
CA VAL A 25 0.57 -6.34 -2.77
C VAL A 25 0.20 -6.14 -1.31
N ASN A 26 -0.96 -6.62 -0.89
CA ASN A 26 -1.44 -6.45 0.49
C ASN A 26 -0.57 -7.21 1.50
N GLN A 27 0.01 -8.35 1.10
CA GLN A 27 1.00 -9.05 1.91
C GLN A 27 2.28 -8.23 2.07
N SER A 28 2.80 -7.63 1.00
CA SER A 28 3.98 -6.75 1.07
C SER A 28 3.73 -5.55 1.99
N ILE A 29 2.56 -4.92 1.87
CA ILE A 29 2.14 -3.82 2.75
C ILE A 29 2.18 -4.24 4.22
N GLY A 30 1.64 -5.42 4.56
CA GLY A 30 1.63 -5.95 5.92
C GLY A 30 3.02 -6.28 6.47
N ARG A 31 4.00 -6.55 5.60
CA ARG A 31 5.40 -6.79 6.02
C ARG A 31 6.19 -5.49 6.25
N SER A 32 5.79 -4.40 5.61
CA SER A 32 6.42 -3.09 5.75
C SER A 32 6.09 -2.37 7.06
N ILE A 33 4.98 -2.71 7.72
CA ILE A 33 4.56 -2.11 8.99
C ILE A 33 4.28 -3.24 9.99
N ARG A 34 5.20 -3.49 10.94
CA ARG A 34 5.18 -4.73 11.74
C ARG A 34 4.62 -4.54 13.15
N HIS A 35 4.77 -3.36 13.74
CA HIS A 35 4.20 -3.05 15.05
C HIS A 35 3.83 -1.57 15.21
N ARG A 36 3.17 -1.23 16.34
CA ARG A 36 2.65 0.11 16.68
C ARG A 36 3.64 1.28 16.64
N ASN A 37 4.93 0.98 16.60
CA ASN A 37 6.01 1.98 16.58
C ASN A 37 6.77 1.95 15.24
N ASP A 38 6.44 1.02 14.34
CA ASP A 38 7.00 0.99 12.99
C ASP A 38 6.21 1.93 12.09
N PHE A 39 6.92 2.69 11.28
CA PHE A 39 6.35 3.52 10.23
C PHE A 39 7.02 3.21 8.90
N ALA A 40 6.23 3.22 7.84
CA ALA A 40 6.71 3.05 6.48
C ALA A 40 5.91 3.96 5.55
N SER A 41 6.59 4.44 4.52
CA SER A 41 5.92 5.06 3.38
C SER A 41 5.80 4.04 2.25
N ILE A 42 4.64 3.99 1.61
CA ILE A 42 4.33 3.03 0.55
C ILE A 42 4.03 3.81 -0.71
N VAL A 43 4.79 3.54 -1.78
CA VAL A 43 4.62 4.18 -3.08
C VAL A 43 4.09 3.16 -4.08
N LEU A 44 2.86 3.36 -4.55
CA LEU A 44 2.20 2.49 -5.52
C LEU A 44 2.41 3.02 -6.94
N LEU A 45 3.35 2.43 -7.68
CA LEU A 45 3.78 2.89 -9.00
C LEU A 45 3.01 2.20 -10.14
N ASP A 46 1.70 2.44 -10.23
CA ASP A 46 0.89 1.97 -11.35
C ASP A 46 -0.37 2.84 -11.53
N ARG A 47 -0.66 3.27 -12.77
CA ARG A 47 -1.85 4.07 -13.08
C ARG A 47 -3.16 3.38 -12.69
N ARG A 48 -3.18 2.05 -12.63
CA ARG A 48 -4.36 1.26 -12.28
C ARG A 48 -4.83 1.50 -10.84
N TYR A 49 -3.95 1.92 -9.92
CA TYR A 49 -4.34 2.31 -8.56
C TYR A 49 -5.23 3.56 -8.50
N ASN A 50 -5.35 4.31 -9.59
CA ASN A 50 -6.32 5.42 -9.71
C ASN A 50 -7.72 4.95 -10.12
N THR A 51 -7.92 3.66 -10.41
CA THR A 51 -9.23 3.11 -10.74
C THR A 51 -9.92 2.55 -9.50
N ILE A 52 -11.25 2.69 -9.43
CA ILE A 52 -12.05 2.15 -8.32
C ILE A 52 -11.87 0.64 -8.19
N ALA A 53 -11.76 -0.09 -9.32
CA ALA A 53 -11.67 -1.54 -9.36
C ALA A 53 -10.42 -2.13 -8.68
N ILE A 54 -9.29 -1.42 -8.75
CA ILE A 54 -8.04 -1.83 -8.07
C ILE A 54 -7.98 -1.22 -6.68
N ARG A 55 -8.36 0.05 -6.54
CA ARG A 55 -8.25 0.79 -5.28
C ARG A 55 -9.14 0.20 -4.19
N SER A 56 -10.30 -0.36 -4.54
CA SER A 56 -11.19 -1.08 -3.62
C SER A 56 -10.60 -2.40 -3.08
N ARG A 57 -9.54 -2.93 -3.70
CA ARG A 57 -8.84 -4.16 -3.28
C ARG A 57 -7.70 -3.89 -2.31
N LEU A 58 -7.40 -2.63 -2.01
CA LEU A 58 -6.48 -2.24 -0.94
C LEU A 58 -7.19 -2.30 0.43
N PRO A 59 -6.48 -2.57 1.53
CA PRO A 59 -7.03 -2.43 2.87
C PRO A 59 -7.56 -1.01 3.08
N ARG A 60 -8.73 -0.88 3.73
CA ARG A 60 -9.39 0.42 3.94
C ARG A 60 -8.46 1.47 4.56
N TRP A 61 -7.70 1.09 5.59
CA TRP A 61 -6.78 1.99 6.30
C TRP A 61 -5.62 2.50 5.43
N ILE A 62 -5.23 1.76 4.38
CA ILE A 62 -4.29 2.25 3.37
C ILE A 62 -5.02 3.18 2.43
N ASN A 63 -6.17 2.75 1.90
CA ASN A 63 -6.93 3.49 0.91
C ASN A 63 -7.28 4.91 1.38
N ASP A 64 -7.70 5.05 2.63
CA ASP A 64 -8.07 6.32 3.29
C ASP A 64 -6.88 7.30 3.38
N ARG A 65 -5.63 6.79 3.29
CA ARG A 65 -4.39 7.58 3.38
C ARG A 65 -3.66 7.70 2.04
N THR A 66 -4.14 7.02 0.99
CA THR A 66 -3.50 7.02 -0.33
C THR A 66 -3.79 8.33 -1.07
N VAL A 67 -2.71 9.02 -1.47
CA VAL A 67 -2.78 10.22 -2.32
C VAL A 67 -2.26 9.86 -3.71
N SER A 68 -2.91 10.38 -4.74
CA SER A 68 -2.49 10.15 -6.13
C SER A 68 -1.76 11.37 -6.67
N TYR A 69 -0.66 11.13 -7.38
CA TYR A 69 0.11 12.15 -8.08
C TYR A 69 0.20 11.78 -9.56
N PRO A 70 0.07 12.74 -10.48
CA PRO A 70 0.17 12.48 -11.93
C PRO A 70 1.59 12.13 -12.36
N THR A 71 2.60 12.56 -11.60
CA THR A 71 4.02 12.28 -11.83
C THR A 71 4.72 11.90 -10.52
N PHE A 72 5.88 11.27 -10.64
CA PHE A 72 6.64 10.81 -9.47
C PHE A 72 7.33 11.94 -8.71
N GLY A 73 7.77 13.01 -9.39
CA GLY A 73 8.55 14.10 -8.79
C GLY A 73 7.95 14.68 -7.49
N PRO A 74 6.66 15.04 -7.47
CA PRO A 74 5.98 15.54 -6.27
C PRO A 74 5.98 14.57 -5.08
N THR A 75 6.17 13.27 -5.27
CA THR A 75 6.18 12.30 -4.15
C THR A 75 7.42 12.42 -3.26
N ILE A 76 8.54 12.88 -3.82
CA ILE A 76 9.83 12.99 -3.13
C ILE A 76 9.79 13.90 -1.90
N PRO A 77 9.32 15.17 -1.98
CA PRO A 77 9.24 16.02 -0.80
C PRO A 77 8.32 15.44 0.29
N HIS A 78 7.22 14.79 -0.08
CA HIS A 78 6.33 14.12 0.87
C HIS A 78 7.01 12.96 1.60
N LEU A 79 7.82 12.16 0.88
CA LEU A 79 8.63 11.11 1.50
C LEU A 79 9.62 11.70 2.50
N VAL A 80 10.36 12.73 2.11
CA VAL A 80 11.33 13.40 2.99
C VAL A 80 10.64 13.94 4.25
N GLN A 81 9.50 14.62 4.09
CA GLN A 81 8.74 15.17 5.21
C GLN A 81 8.21 14.07 6.15
N PHE A 82 7.69 12.97 5.59
CA PHE A 82 7.21 11.82 6.34
C PHE A 82 8.31 11.24 7.26
N PHE A 83 9.50 10.97 6.71
CA PHE A 83 10.60 10.41 7.50
C PHE A 83 11.16 11.39 8.53
N LYS A 84 11.23 12.69 8.20
CA LYS A 84 11.64 13.74 9.18
C LYS A 84 10.68 13.80 10.37
N HIS A 85 9.38 13.79 10.12
CA HIS A 85 8.36 13.86 11.16
C HIS A 85 8.43 12.66 12.12
N HIS A 86 8.53 11.45 11.59
CA HIS A 86 8.55 10.25 12.42
C HIS A 86 9.86 10.10 13.22
N ARG A 87 11.02 10.45 12.65
CA ARG A 87 12.30 10.46 13.39
C ARG A 87 12.31 11.48 14.54
N ALA A 88 11.68 12.64 14.34
CA ALA A 88 11.54 13.63 15.41
C ALA A 88 10.64 13.12 16.55
N ASN A 89 9.55 12.43 16.22
CA ASN A 89 8.65 11.83 17.20
C ASN A 89 9.33 10.71 18.00
N GLU A 90 10.17 9.89 17.38
CA GLU A 90 11.00 8.89 18.08
C GLU A 90 11.96 9.55 19.09
N THR A 91 12.63 10.63 18.67
CA THR A 91 13.58 11.36 19.53
C THR A 91 12.88 11.96 20.75
N ASN A 92 11.70 12.56 20.55
CA ASN A 92 10.92 13.16 21.64
C ASN A 92 10.29 12.12 22.58
N ALA A 93 10.00 10.91 22.09
CA ALA A 93 9.47 9.82 22.91
C ALA A 93 10.54 9.19 23.83
N GLY A 94 11.80 9.14 23.39
CA GLY A 94 12.93 8.62 24.18
C GLY A 94 13.38 9.54 25.32
N GLY A 95 13.02 10.83 25.31
CA GLY A 95 13.39 11.81 26.33
C GLY A 95 12.46 11.90 27.56
N ARG A 96 11.42 11.05 27.65
CA ARG A 96 10.43 11.07 28.76
C ARG A 96 10.56 9.91 29.75
N THR A 97 11.58 9.08 29.61
CA THR A 97 11.91 8.02 30.58
C THR A 97 13.27 8.29 31.19
N SER A 98 13.33 9.21 32.15
CA SER A 98 14.40 9.37 33.12
C SER A 98 13.82 9.98 34.39
#